data_AF-A0A834MAB2-F1
#
_entry.id   AF-A0A834MAB2-F1
#
_cell.length_a   1.000
_cell.length_b   1.000
_cell.length_c   1.000
_cell.angle_alpha   90.00
_cell.angle_beta   90.00
_cell.angle_gamma   90.00
#
_symmetry.space_group_name_H-M   'P 1'
#
loop_
_entity.id
_entity.type
_entity.pdbx_description
1 polymer ?
#
loop_
_entity_poly.entity_id
_entity_poly.type
_entity_poly.pdbx_seq_one_letter_code
_entity_poly.pdbx_strand_id
1 'polypeptide(L)'
;MDQFNRPVRKTVHMMSRYSNVYYYKFSYEGKLGNSNRTVSGVQHAEDMNYIFYKNVSVSEKDSLTVKRVITMWTNFAKTGNPTSSNGTGVLRNITWIPNTPSTNVSESVLYLNINDTVTMQKNPEQDDWLFYKDIYNTYGDPSYYTTY
;
A
#
# COMPACT_ATOMS: atom_id res chain seq x y z
N MET A 1 -11.24 5.60 -16.24
CA MET A 1 -10.25 6.59 -15.79
C MET A 1 -9.66 6.08 -14.50
N ASP A 2 -8.36 5.80 -14.45
CA ASP A 2 -7.66 5.45 -13.21
C ASP A 2 -7.53 6.69 -12.32
N GLN A 3 -8.20 6.66 -11.18
CA GLN A 3 -8.24 7.75 -10.22
C GLN A 3 -7.17 7.61 -9.12
N PHE A 4 -6.62 6.40 -8.92
CA PHE A 4 -5.85 6.09 -7.70
C PHE A 4 -4.49 5.46 -7.99
N ASN A 5 -4.41 4.43 -8.83
CA ASN A 5 -3.21 3.59 -8.93
C ASN A 5 -2.02 4.38 -9.48
N ARG A 6 -2.17 5.03 -10.63
CA ARG A 6 -1.15 5.86 -11.25
C ARG A 6 -0.69 7.02 -10.36
N PRO A 7 -1.56 7.92 -9.86
CA PRO A 7 -1.09 9.04 -9.04
C PRO A 7 -0.40 8.58 -7.75
N VAL A 8 -0.85 7.50 -7.12
CA VAL A 8 -0.17 6.91 -5.94
C VAL A 8 1.22 6.39 -6.33
N ARG A 9 1.33 5.58 -7.39
CA ARG A 9 2.65 5.07 -7.84
C ARG A 9 3.60 6.21 -8.24
N LYS A 10 3.09 7.26 -8.90
CA LYS A 10 3.88 8.46 -9.22
C LYS A 10 4.34 9.19 -7.95
N THR A 11 3.50 9.28 -6.93
CA THR A 11 3.87 9.87 -5.63
C THR A 11 5.00 9.08 -4.97
N VAL A 12 4.91 7.75 -4.96
CA VAL A 12 6.00 6.89 -4.44
C VAL A 12 7.30 7.17 -5.20
N HIS A 13 7.25 7.22 -6.53
CA HIS A 13 8.41 7.53 -7.36
C HIS A 13 9.02 8.92 -7.06
N MET A 14 8.19 9.95 -6.88
CA MET A 14 8.70 11.31 -6.61
C MET A 14 9.25 11.47 -5.19
N MET A 15 8.54 10.96 -4.19
CA MET A 15 8.87 11.16 -2.78
C MET A 15 10.05 10.29 -2.32
N SER A 16 10.19 9.08 -2.89
CA SER A 16 11.29 8.17 -2.55
C SER A 16 12.67 8.69 -2.93
N ARG A 17 12.75 9.67 -3.85
CA ARG A 17 14.01 10.36 -4.20
C ARG A 17 14.62 11.13 -3.03
N TYR A 18 13.82 11.47 -2.02
CA TYR A 18 14.23 12.33 -0.90
C TYR A 18 14.00 11.70 0.47
N SER A 19 13.22 10.62 0.56
CA SER A 19 12.80 10.03 1.84
C SER A 19 12.49 8.54 1.70
N ASN A 20 12.41 7.83 2.83
CA ASN A 20 11.92 6.46 2.84
C ASN A 20 10.39 6.45 2.70
N VAL A 21 9.89 5.79 1.65
CA VAL A 21 8.45 5.69 1.36
C VAL A 21 7.98 4.24 1.51
N TYR A 22 7.12 4.02 2.50
CA TYR A 22 6.42 2.76 2.70
C TYR A 22 5.13 2.74 1.88
N TYR A 23 5.03 1.79 0.97
CA TYR A 23 3.88 1.64 0.07
C TYR A 23 3.19 0.30 0.33
N TYR A 24 1.86 0.28 0.45
CA TYR A 24 1.07 -0.94 0.60
C TYR A 24 -0.07 -1.02 -0.43
N LYS A 25 -0.53 -2.25 -0.65
CA LYS A 25 -1.81 -2.57 -1.27
C LYS A 25 -2.62 -3.37 -0.27
N PHE A 26 -3.83 -2.92 0.02
CA PHE A 26 -4.76 -3.67 0.86
C PHE A 26 -5.65 -4.54 -0.04
N SER A 27 -5.49 -5.86 0.08
CA SER A 27 -6.16 -6.86 -0.76
C SER A 27 -6.95 -7.89 0.06
N TYR A 28 -7.06 -7.69 1.38
CA TYR A 28 -7.72 -8.62 2.27
C TYR A 28 -9.25 -8.51 2.18
N GLU A 29 -9.89 -9.56 1.67
CA GLU A 29 -11.35 -9.69 1.53
C GLU A 29 -11.99 -10.25 2.82
N GLY A 30 -12.00 -9.45 3.88
CA GLY A 30 -12.61 -9.84 5.17
C GLY A 30 -14.01 -9.29 5.39
N LYS A 31 -14.64 -9.71 6.50
CA LYS A 31 -16.03 -9.34 6.83
C LYS A 31 -16.17 -7.90 7.29
N LEU A 32 -15.08 -7.28 7.75
CA LEU A 32 -15.04 -5.87 8.12
C LEU A 32 -15.11 -4.92 6.92
N GLY A 33 -14.80 -5.40 5.72
CA GLY A 33 -14.95 -4.62 4.49
C GLY A 33 -16.41 -4.63 4.02
N ASN A 34 -16.69 -5.44 3.01
CA ASN A 34 -18.05 -5.76 2.57
C ASN A 34 -18.39 -7.25 2.78
N SER A 35 -19.33 -7.53 3.69
CA SER A 35 -19.79 -8.90 3.98
C SER A 35 -20.78 -9.45 2.94
N ASN A 36 -21.43 -8.58 2.17
CA ASN A 36 -22.43 -8.91 1.15
C ASN A 36 -21.93 -8.53 -0.26
N ARG A 37 -20.66 -8.84 -0.54
CA ARG A 37 -20.04 -8.54 -1.83
C ARG A 37 -20.67 -9.39 -2.94
N THR A 38 -21.03 -8.74 -4.05
CA THR A 38 -21.48 -9.39 -5.29
C THR A 38 -20.36 -9.52 -6.32
N VAL A 39 -19.27 -8.78 -6.11
CA VAL A 39 -18.06 -8.76 -6.95
C VAL A 39 -16.85 -8.97 -6.03
N SER A 40 -15.89 -9.79 -6.46
CA SER A 40 -14.63 -10.01 -5.74
C SER A 40 -13.74 -8.76 -5.82
N GLY A 41 -12.87 -8.62 -4.83
CA GLY A 41 -11.97 -7.49 -4.68
C GLY A 41 -12.24 -6.69 -3.42
N VAL A 42 -11.34 -5.75 -3.14
CA VAL A 42 -11.50 -4.80 -2.04
C VAL A 42 -11.88 -3.44 -2.61
N GLN A 43 -13.00 -2.89 -2.15
CA GLN A 43 -13.50 -1.61 -2.62
C GLN A 43 -12.81 -0.44 -1.91
N HIS A 44 -12.99 0.75 -2.47
CA HIS A 44 -12.48 1.98 -1.89
C HIS A 44 -12.96 2.16 -0.44
N ALA A 45 -12.04 2.58 0.44
CA ALA A 45 -12.25 2.79 1.87
C ALA A 45 -12.53 1.54 2.74
N GLU A 46 -12.53 0.32 2.19
CA GLU A 46 -12.70 -0.89 3.03
C GLU A 46 -11.55 -1.09 4.04
N ASP A 47 -10.33 -0.67 3.71
CA ASP A 47 -9.17 -0.77 4.63
C ASP A 47 -9.36 0.08 5.89
N MET A 48 -10.16 1.15 5.79
CA MET A 48 -10.52 2.05 6.88
C MET A 48 -11.18 1.32 8.06
N ASN A 49 -11.96 0.27 7.79
CA ASN A 49 -12.63 -0.54 8.82
C ASN A 49 -11.64 -1.38 9.65
N TYR A 50 -10.44 -1.62 9.12
CA TYR A 50 -9.35 -2.32 9.83
C TYR A 50 -8.44 -1.35 10.60
N ILE A 51 -8.35 -0.10 10.17
CA ILE A 51 -7.60 0.96 10.85
C ILE A 51 -8.41 1.51 12.04
N PHE A 52 -9.68 1.87 11.81
CA PHE A 52 -10.57 2.44 12.83
C PHE A 52 -11.59 1.41 13.36
N TYR A 53 -11.07 0.24 13.75
CA TYR A 53 -11.87 -0.87 14.22
C TYR A 53 -12.61 -0.55 15.54
N LYS A 54 -13.93 -0.80 15.58
CA LYS A 54 -14.83 -0.46 16.69
C LYS A 54 -15.15 -1.64 17.64
N ASN A 55 -14.24 -2.61 17.76
CA ASN A 55 -14.37 -3.74 18.69
C ASN A 55 -15.65 -4.60 18.52
N VAL A 56 -16.06 -4.84 17.27
CA VAL A 56 -17.20 -5.69 16.92
C VAL A 56 -16.76 -7.16 16.78
N SER A 57 -17.63 -8.13 17.08
CA SER A 57 -17.28 -9.55 16.92
C SER A 57 -16.96 -9.87 15.46
N VAL A 58 -15.76 -10.42 15.21
CA VAL A 58 -15.24 -10.74 13.86
C VAL A 58 -14.52 -12.08 13.85
N SER A 59 -14.20 -12.59 12.66
CA SER A 59 -13.41 -13.82 12.54
C SER A 59 -12.00 -13.65 13.11
N GLU A 60 -11.33 -14.75 13.46
CA GLU A 60 -9.94 -14.71 13.90
C GLU A 60 -9.01 -14.09 12.84
N LYS A 61 -9.29 -14.33 11.56
CA LYS A 61 -8.53 -13.74 10.45
C LYS A 61 -8.72 -12.22 10.39
N ASP A 62 -9.95 -11.73 10.49
CA ASP A 62 -10.23 -10.29 10.54
C ASP A 62 -9.53 -9.65 11.74
N SER A 63 -9.63 -10.29 12.92
CA SER A 63 -8.97 -9.82 14.16
C SER A 63 -7.44 -9.76 14.00
N LEU A 64 -6.84 -10.76 13.35
CA LEU A 64 -5.41 -10.76 13.05
C LEU A 64 -5.03 -9.63 12.09
N THR A 65 -5.81 -9.42 11.02
CA THR A 65 -5.58 -8.33 10.06
C THR A 65 -5.69 -6.97 10.73
N VAL A 66 -6.71 -6.74 11.56
CA VAL A 66 -6.86 -5.53 12.38
C VAL A 66 -5.61 -5.30 13.22
N LYS A 67 -5.18 -6.30 13.99
CA LYS A 67 -3.99 -6.19 14.85
C LYS A 67 -2.74 -5.86 14.04
N ARG A 68 -2.54 -6.49 12.89
CA ARG A 68 -1.39 -6.21 12.00
C ARG A 68 -1.41 -4.79 11.46
N VAL A 69 -2.54 -4.35 10.90
CA VAL A 69 -2.71 -3.01 10.33
C VAL A 69 -2.49 -1.94 11.40
N ILE A 70 -3.17 -2.03 12.55
CA ILE A 70 -3.02 -1.07 13.65
C ILE A 70 -1.57 -1.07 14.17
N THR A 71 -0.93 -2.24 14.32
CA THR A 71 0.46 -2.30 14.78
C THR A 71 1.39 -1.61 13.79
N MET A 72 1.23 -1.83 12.48
CA MET A 72 2.05 -1.17 11.46
C MET A 72 1.87 0.35 11.45
N TRP A 73 0.63 0.83 11.48
CA TRP A 73 0.34 2.27 11.53
C TRP A 73 0.87 2.94 12.80
N THR A 74 0.70 2.30 13.96
CA THR A 74 1.18 2.85 15.25
C THR A 74 2.70 2.80 15.35
N ASN A 75 3.36 1.76 14.85
CA ASN A 75 4.82 1.70 14.78
C ASN A 75 5.39 2.79 13.86
N PHE A 76 4.76 3.01 12.70
CA PHE A 76 5.15 4.09 11.79
C PHE A 76 5.03 5.45 12.48
N ALA A 77 3.92 5.72 13.18
CA ALA A 77 3.75 6.96 13.92
C ALA A 77 4.79 7.17 15.03
N LYS A 78 5.20 6.09 15.72
CA LYS A 78 6.17 6.15 16.83
C LYS A 78 7.62 6.25 16.37
N THR A 79 7.97 5.58 15.27
CA THR A 79 9.37 5.27 14.94
C THR A 79 9.75 5.55 13.49
N GLY A 80 8.79 5.86 12.61
CA GLY A 80 9.00 5.97 11.17
C GLY A 80 9.20 4.63 10.45
N ASN A 81 9.24 3.49 11.15
CA ASN A 81 9.35 2.15 10.57
C ASN A 81 8.14 1.29 11.00
N PRO A 82 7.26 0.88 10.07
CA PRO A 82 6.04 0.12 10.39
C PRO A 82 6.29 -1.25 11.06
N THR A 83 7.47 -1.85 10.86
CA THR A 83 7.82 -3.17 11.40
C THR A 83 8.94 -3.10 12.45
N SER A 84 9.08 -1.97 13.16
CA SER A 84 10.13 -1.73 14.17
C SER A 84 10.07 -2.61 15.42
N SER A 85 9.02 -3.42 15.61
CA SER A 85 8.89 -4.35 16.74
C SER A 85 9.80 -5.59 16.67
N ASN A 86 10.91 -5.52 15.93
CA ASN A 86 11.90 -6.58 15.73
C ASN A 86 11.28 -7.93 15.31
N GLY A 87 10.21 -7.93 14.52
CA GLY A 87 9.57 -9.16 14.05
C GLY A 87 8.95 -10.00 15.17
N THR A 88 8.43 -9.36 16.23
CA THR A 88 7.71 -10.04 17.32
C THR A 88 6.19 -9.86 17.19
N GLY A 89 5.43 -10.68 17.94
CA GLY A 89 3.97 -10.59 17.99
C GLY A 89 3.28 -10.83 16.65
N VAL A 90 2.26 -10.03 16.35
CA VAL A 90 1.43 -10.18 15.13
C VAL A 90 2.17 -9.87 13.82
N LEU A 91 3.35 -9.22 13.92
CA LEU A 91 4.23 -8.89 12.81
C LEU A 91 5.42 -9.86 12.68
N ARG A 92 5.36 -11.03 13.33
CA ARG A 92 6.43 -12.03 13.21
C ARG A 92 6.67 -12.43 11.76
N ASN A 93 7.94 -12.43 11.36
CA ASN A 93 8.41 -12.71 10.00
C ASN A 93 7.88 -11.73 8.93
N ILE A 94 7.36 -10.57 9.32
CA ILE A 94 6.93 -9.52 8.40
C ILE A 94 7.94 -8.37 8.50
N THR A 95 8.59 -8.07 7.38
CA THR A 95 9.46 -6.90 7.25
C THR A 95 8.92 -6.06 6.10
N TRP A 96 8.54 -4.81 6.39
CA TRP A 96 8.10 -3.87 5.35
C TRP A 96 9.33 -3.13 4.86
N ILE A 97 9.73 -3.37 3.61
CA ILE A 97 10.90 -2.73 3.01
C ILE A 97 10.44 -1.43 2.33
N PRO A 98 11.00 -0.26 2.71
CA PRO A 98 10.63 1.00 2.07
C PRO A 98 11.27 1.15 0.69
N ASN A 99 10.67 2.00 -0.15
CA ASN A 99 11.34 2.57 -1.30
C ASN A 99 12.20 3.75 -0.82
N THR A 100 13.49 3.69 -1.06
CA THR A 100 14.49 4.68 -0.61
C THR A 100 15.04 5.48 -1.79
N PRO A 101 15.87 6.52 -1.56
CA PRO A 101 16.55 7.23 -2.65
C PRO A 101 17.44 6.35 -3.54
N SER A 102 17.91 5.22 -3.01
CA SER A 102 18.70 4.24 -3.76
C SER A 102 17.84 3.20 -4.49
N THR A 103 16.51 3.20 -4.30
CA THR A 103 15.61 2.27 -4.98
C THR A 103 15.35 2.76 -6.41
N ASN A 104 15.60 1.91 -7.41
CA ASN A 104 15.26 2.22 -8.80
C ASN A 104 13.75 2.02 -9.05
N VAL A 105 12.94 2.95 -8.56
CA VAL A 105 11.47 2.89 -8.62
C VAL A 105 10.93 2.96 -10.06
N SER A 106 11.75 3.42 -11.01
CA SER A 106 11.42 3.42 -12.44
C SER A 106 11.37 2.00 -13.04
N GLU A 107 12.17 1.08 -12.49
CA GLU A 107 12.20 -0.34 -12.89
C GLU A 107 11.35 -1.21 -11.96
N SER A 108 11.51 -1.01 -10.65
CA SER A 108 10.84 -1.83 -9.64
C SER A 108 10.44 -1.01 -8.43
N VAL A 109 9.14 -0.83 -8.25
CA VAL A 109 8.57 -0.26 -7.03
C VAL A 109 8.20 -1.39 -6.07
N LEU A 110 8.62 -1.26 -4.82
CA LEU A 110 8.31 -2.19 -3.75
C LEU A 110 6.98 -1.81 -3.09
N TYR A 111 6.18 -2.80 -2.73
CA TYR A 111 5.01 -2.60 -1.89
C TYR A 111 4.75 -3.79 -0.98
N LEU A 112 4.07 -3.56 0.14
CA LEU A 112 3.57 -4.61 1.01
C LEU A 112 2.14 -4.96 0.61
N ASN A 113 1.89 -6.20 0.19
CA ASN A 113 0.55 -6.69 -0.05
C ASN A 113 -0.03 -7.22 1.28
N ILE A 114 -1.12 -6.61 1.73
CA ILE A 114 -1.85 -7.00 2.95
C ILE A 114 -3.07 -7.82 2.51
N ASN A 115 -2.98 -9.13 2.57
CA ASN A 115 -4.06 -10.09 2.31
C ASN A 115 -4.14 -11.11 3.47
N ASP A 116 -4.69 -12.32 3.26
CA ASP A 116 -4.61 -13.44 4.21
C ASP A 116 -3.15 -13.65 4.71
N THR A 117 -2.20 -13.44 3.80
CA THR A 117 -0.78 -13.31 4.11
C THR A 117 -0.30 -11.88 3.84
N VAL A 118 0.73 -11.46 4.58
CA VAL A 118 1.36 -10.14 4.43
C VAL A 118 2.73 -10.35 3.82
N THR A 119 2.93 -9.90 2.58
CA THR A 119 4.13 -10.22 1.79
C THR A 119 4.65 -9.01 1.03
N MET A 120 5.97 -8.89 0.92
CA MET A 120 6.60 -7.91 0.04
C MET A 120 6.46 -8.36 -1.41
N GLN A 121 5.99 -7.46 -2.24
CA GLN A 121 5.80 -7.67 -3.68
C GLN A 121 6.33 -6.46 -4.45
N LYS A 122 6.33 -6.58 -5.77
CA LYS A 122 6.86 -5.57 -6.69
C LYS A 122 5.80 -5.21 -7.71
N ASN A 123 5.83 -3.96 -8.15
CA ASN A 123 5.09 -3.49 -9.31
C ASN A 123 3.57 -3.75 -9.27
N PRO A 124 2.82 -3.16 -8.32
CA PRO A 124 1.37 -3.36 -8.22
C PRO A 124 0.65 -2.71 -9.42
N GLU A 125 -0.34 -3.38 -10.00
CA GLU A 125 -1.10 -2.88 -11.15
C GLU A 125 -0.17 -2.45 -12.31
N GLN A 126 0.74 -3.34 -12.71
CA GLN A 126 1.78 -3.02 -13.68
C GLN A 126 1.24 -2.73 -15.07
N ASP A 127 0.23 -3.48 -15.52
CA ASP A 127 -0.34 -3.30 -16.86
C ASP A 127 -1.02 -1.93 -17.00
N ASP A 128 -1.82 -1.54 -16.02
CA ASP A 128 -2.41 -0.19 -15.93
C ASP A 128 -1.33 0.89 -15.92
N TRP A 129 -0.29 0.72 -15.11
CA TRP A 129 0.82 1.67 -15.05
C TRP A 129 1.52 1.83 -16.40
N LEU A 130 1.80 0.72 -17.10
CA LEU A 130 2.44 0.74 -18.41
C LEU A 130 1.54 1.39 -19.47
N PHE A 131 0.24 1.07 -19.46
CA PHE A 131 -0.75 1.67 -20.35
C PHE A 131 -0.80 3.20 -20.21
N TYR A 132 -0.95 3.71 -18.99
CA TYR A 132 -0.98 5.16 -18.80
C TYR A 132 0.40 5.78 -19.03
N LYS A 133 1.50 5.11 -18.66
CA LYS A 133 2.85 5.62 -18.94
C LYS A 133 3.03 5.85 -20.44
N ASP A 134 2.56 4.93 -21.29
CA ASP A 134 2.61 5.06 -22.74
C ASP A 134 1.79 6.25 -23.26
N ILE A 135 0.54 6.40 -22.79
CA ILE A 135 -0.30 7.56 -23.13
C ILE A 135 0.39 8.88 -22.78
N TYR A 136 0.96 9.00 -21.58
CA TYR A 136 1.63 10.23 -21.15
C TYR A 136 2.95 10.46 -21.88
N ASN A 137 3.69 9.42 -22.26
CA ASN A 137 4.89 9.59 -23.07
C ASN A 137 4.55 10.05 -24.50
N THR A 138 3.42 9.60 -25.03
CA THR A 138 3.00 9.90 -26.41
C THR A 138 2.31 11.26 -26.52
N TYR A 139 1.44 11.58 -25.55
CA TYR A 139 0.55 12.75 -25.62
C TYR A 139 0.71 13.71 -24.44
N GLY A 140 1.46 13.33 -23.41
CA GLY A 140 1.68 14.19 -22.26
C GLY A 140 2.66 15.31 -22.60
N ASP A 141 2.31 16.53 -22.22
CA ASP A 141 3.22 17.65 -22.34
C ASP A 141 4.27 17.59 -21.20
N PRO A 142 5.57 17.48 -21.51
CA PRO A 142 6.63 17.54 -20.50
C PRO A 142 6.79 18.92 -19.85
N SER A 143 6.12 19.96 -20.37
CA SER A 143 6.39 21.37 -20.04
C SER A 143 5.90 21.87 -18.68
N TYR A 144 5.33 21.03 -17.80
CA TYR A 144 5.07 21.43 -16.41
C TYR A 144 6.36 21.42 -15.55
N TYR A 145 7.38 22.16 -16.00
CA TYR A 145 8.38 22.71 -15.09
C TYR A 145 7.69 23.82 -14.29
N THR A 146 7.16 23.51 -13.10
CA THR A 146 7.02 24.54 -12.08
C THR A 146 8.41 24.91 -11.61
N THR A 147 9.03 25.83 -12.35
CA THR A 147 10.14 26.64 -11.86
C THR A 147 9.59 27.45 -10.69
N TYR A 148 10.02 27.10 -9.48
CA TYR A 148 9.96 27.95 -8.30
C TYR A 148 11.38 28.24 -7.86
#